data_AF-A0A061DYR6-F1
#
_entry.id   AF-A0A061DYR6-F1
#
_cell.length_a   1.000
_cell.length_b   1.000
_cell.length_c   1.000
_cell.angle_alpha   90.00
_cell.angle_beta   90.00
_cell.angle_gamma   90.00
#
_symmetry.space_group_name_H-M   'P 1'
#
loop_
_entity.id
_entity.type
_entity.pdbx_description
1 polymer ?
#
loop_
_entity_poly.entity_id
_entity_poly.type
_entity_poly.pdbx_seq_one_letter_code
_entity_poly.pdbx_strand_id
1 'polypeptide(L)'
;MASQEQLSAIKGAKVLMVGAGGIGCELLKTLALSGFQDIHIIDMDTIEVSNLNRQFLFRQSHVGQSKAKVARDAVLRVRPNISITPYHANVKESRFNVDFFKEFDVVLNGLDNLDARRHVNRLCLAADVPLVESGTTGFLGQVTVHLKGKTECYECQPKPAPKTYPVCTITSTPSKFVHCIVWAKDLLFAKLFGDKNLENDLNVHSNDAANSSEHSDVFEYRKDEDIEEYGRRIYDHVFGHNIEVALSNEETWKNRNKPRPIYSKDVLPEKLSEQNGNMEKGCVTDDVSAMASLGLKNPQDVWSLGENSRVFLEALRLFFLKREKEIGNLTFDKDDQLAVEFVTAAANIRASSFGIPLHSLFEAKGIAGNIVHAVATTNAIIAGLIVIEAIKVLIKDSNNYRMTYCLEHPSRKMLLMPVEPYEPNKSCYVCSETPLSLEVNTHRSKLRDFVEKIVKAKLGMNFPLIMQGASILYEVGEDLEEDMVAIYAANLEKVFFFYTSAQKKCDDCDLFLFTGLIRAAFSSY
;
A
#
# COMPACT_ATOMS: atom_id res chain seq x y z
N MET A 1 3.17 16.37 37.88
CA MET A 1 2.03 15.48 38.18
C MET A 1 0.81 16.04 37.48
N ALA A 2 -0.04 15.20 36.89
CA ALA A 2 -1.26 15.66 36.22
C ALA A 2 -2.20 16.35 37.22
N SER A 3 -2.94 17.37 36.78
CA SER A 3 -3.96 18.04 37.60
C SER A 3 -5.12 17.07 37.90
N GLN A 4 -5.90 17.36 38.94
CA GLN A 4 -7.09 16.57 39.27
C GLN A 4 -8.09 16.51 38.11
N GLU A 5 -8.23 17.63 37.39
CA GLU A 5 -9.05 17.76 36.19
C GLU A 5 -8.54 16.83 35.06
N GLN A 6 -7.22 16.86 34.78
CA GLN A 6 -6.61 15.97 33.79
C GLN A 6 -6.83 14.50 34.15
N LEU A 7 -6.63 14.12 35.41
CA LEU A 7 -6.85 12.75 35.87
C LEU A 7 -8.32 12.31 35.73
N SER A 8 -9.26 13.22 35.99
CA SER A 8 -10.68 12.95 35.80
C SER A 8 -11.04 12.77 34.32
N ALA A 9 -10.55 13.67 33.47
CA ALA A 9 -10.76 13.62 32.02
C ALA A 9 -10.18 12.34 31.42
N ILE A 10 -8.95 11.97 31.79
CA ILE A 10 -8.29 10.74 31.35
C ILE A 10 -9.08 9.48 31.76
N LYS A 11 -9.57 9.43 33.00
CA LYS A 11 -10.30 8.25 33.50
C LYS A 11 -11.69 8.10 32.89
N GLY A 12 -12.35 9.23 32.60
CA GLY A 12 -13.69 9.24 32.01
C GLY A 12 -13.71 9.10 30.49
N ALA A 13 -12.57 9.26 29.82
CA ALA A 13 -12.50 9.25 28.37
C ALA A 13 -12.63 7.84 27.77
N LYS A 14 -13.43 7.74 26.70
CA LYS A 14 -13.49 6.60 25.79
C LYS A 14 -12.69 6.91 24.53
N VAL A 15 -11.64 6.14 24.28
CA VAL A 15 -10.63 6.43 23.23
C VAL A 15 -10.65 5.35 22.16
N LEU A 16 -10.62 5.76 20.89
CA LEU A 16 -10.40 4.85 19.76
C LEU A 16 -8.95 4.97 19.26
N MET A 17 -8.22 3.86 19.26
CA MET A 17 -6.92 3.73 18.61
C MET A 17 -7.08 2.95 17.30
N VAL A 18 -6.63 3.51 16.19
CA VAL A 18 -6.64 2.83 14.89
C VAL A 18 -5.20 2.48 14.49
N GLY A 19 -4.90 1.18 14.48
CA GLY A 19 -3.58 0.60 14.25
C GLY A 19 -2.88 0.15 15.53
N ALA A 20 -2.46 -1.12 15.57
CA ALA A 20 -1.74 -1.79 16.65
C ALA A 20 -0.30 -2.18 16.23
N GLY A 21 0.26 -1.46 15.25
CA GLY A 21 1.64 -1.62 14.77
C GLY A 21 2.69 -1.00 15.71
N GLY A 22 3.75 -0.43 15.13
CA GLY A 22 4.88 0.14 15.89
C GLY A 22 4.48 1.25 16.86
N ILE A 23 3.80 2.29 16.36
CA ILE A 23 3.24 3.37 17.19
C ILE A 23 2.14 2.81 18.10
N GLY A 24 1.25 1.97 17.58
CA GLY A 24 0.10 1.44 18.31
C GLY A 24 0.47 0.66 19.58
N CYS A 25 1.51 -0.17 19.54
CA CYS A 25 2.00 -0.89 20.73
C CYS A 25 2.49 0.07 21.82
N GLU A 26 3.28 1.08 21.44
CA GLU A 26 3.79 2.09 22.37
C GLU A 26 2.66 2.99 22.90
N LEU A 27 1.70 3.33 22.04
CA LEU A 27 0.55 4.15 22.38
C LEU A 27 -0.36 3.45 23.38
N LEU A 28 -0.73 2.19 23.14
CA LEU A 28 -1.59 1.43 24.06
C LEU A 28 -0.96 1.31 25.46
N LYS A 29 0.34 1.00 25.52
CA LYS A 29 1.09 0.99 26.78
C LYS A 29 1.04 2.36 27.45
N THR A 30 1.30 3.42 26.71
CA THR A 30 1.35 4.78 27.25
C THR A 30 -0.01 5.23 27.77
N LEU A 31 -1.11 4.97 27.03
CA LEU A 31 -2.48 5.22 27.49
C LEU A 31 -2.80 4.48 28.80
N ALA A 32 -2.56 3.17 28.83
CA ALA A 32 -2.83 2.34 30.01
C ALA A 32 -2.05 2.80 31.26
N LEU A 33 -0.78 3.17 31.09
CA LEU A 33 0.06 3.69 32.17
C LEU A 33 -0.28 5.13 32.56
N SER A 34 -0.84 5.92 31.64
CA SER A 34 -1.29 7.30 31.89
C SER A 34 -2.65 7.38 32.59
N GLY A 35 -3.37 6.25 32.68
CA GLY A 35 -4.58 6.10 33.48
C GLY A 35 -5.88 6.07 32.70
N PHE A 36 -5.83 6.03 31.36
CA PHE A 36 -7.00 5.80 30.52
C PHE A 36 -7.64 4.45 30.88
N GLN A 37 -8.97 4.41 30.88
CA GLN A 37 -9.73 3.25 31.37
C GLN A 37 -10.49 2.51 30.26
N ASP A 38 -10.98 3.20 29.22
CA ASP A 38 -11.77 2.59 28.15
C ASP A 38 -11.13 2.86 26.77
N ILE A 39 -10.54 1.82 26.20
CA ILE A 39 -9.72 1.91 24.99
C ILE A 39 -10.22 0.90 23.95
N HIS A 40 -10.61 1.38 22.77
CA HIS A 40 -10.96 0.53 21.64
C HIS A 40 -9.78 0.48 20.66
N ILE A 41 -9.51 -0.69 20.09
CA ILE A 41 -8.38 -0.91 19.17
C ILE A 41 -8.87 -1.55 17.89
N ILE A 42 -8.63 -0.94 16.74
CA ILE A 42 -8.89 -1.55 15.43
C ILE A 42 -7.57 -1.83 14.73
N ASP A 43 -7.33 -3.07 14.31
CA ASP A 43 -6.22 -3.45 13.44
C ASP A 43 -6.60 -4.67 12.61
N MET A 44 -6.29 -4.67 11.31
CA MET A 44 -6.66 -5.76 10.38
C MET A 44 -5.59 -6.85 10.25
N ASP A 45 -4.39 -6.62 10.77
CA ASP A 45 -3.26 -7.50 10.50
C ASP A 45 -3.10 -8.59 11.56
N THR A 46 -2.43 -9.66 11.13
CA THR A 46 -1.80 -10.65 12.00
C THR A 46 -0.34 -10.29 12.29
N ILE A 47 0.20 -10.86 13.36
CA ILE A 47 1.59 -10.65 13.78
C ILE A 47 2.53 -11.44 12.90
N GLU A 48 3.60 -10.79 12.43
CA GLU A 48 4.70 -11.41 11.70
C GLU A 48 6.02 -11.33 12.48
N VAL A 49 6.98 -12.18 12.12
CA VAL A 49 8.34 -12.16 12.69
C VAL A 49 9.01 -10.80 12.47
N SER A 50 8.80 -10.19 11.30
CA SER A 50 9.32 -8.87 10.92
C SER A 50 8.90 -7.74 11.88
N ASN A 51 7.83 -7.95 12.65
CA ASN A 51 7.24 -6.96 13.53
C ASN A 51 7.93 -6.90 14.91
N LEU A 52 8.56 -8.00 15.34
CA LEU A 52 9.00 -8.21 16.72
C LEU A 52 10.13 -7.28 17.18
N ASN A 53 10.88 -6.69 16.25
CA ASN A 53 11.95 -5.74 16.57
C ASN A 53 11.44 -4.38 17.09
N ARG A 54 10.16 -4.05 16.88
CA ARG A 54 9.59 -2.72 17.18
C ARG A 54 8.17 -2.73 17.73
N GLN A 55 7.52 -3.90 17.81
CA GLN A 55 6.18 -4.08 18.34
C GLN A 55 6.27 -4.95 19.61
N PHE A 56 6.78 -4.35 20.69
CA PHE A 56 7.24 -5.07 21.88
C PHE A 56 6.13 -5.78 22.69
N LEU A 57 4.85 -5.57 22.37
CA LEU A 57 3.75 -6.34 22.97
C LEU A 57 3.67 -7.78 22.42
N PHE A 58 4.32 -8.03 21.28
CA PHE A 58 4.27 -9.31 20.58
C PHE A 58 5.51 -10.17 20.88
N ARG A 59 5.37 -11.47 20.68
CA ARG A 59 6.40 -12.49 20.94
C ARG A 59 6.37 -13.48 19.78
N GLN A 60 7.43 -14.27 19.63
CA GLN A 60 7.50 -15.30 18.58
C GLN A 60 6.31 -16.27 18.64
N SER A 61 5.83 -16.61 19.82
CA SER A 61 4.65 -17.48 20.03
C SER A 61 3.33 -16.88 19.53
N HIS A 62 3.29 -15.58 19.23
CA HIS A 62 2.08 -14.89 18.77
C HIS A 62 2.01 -14.72 17.25
N VAL A 63 3.02 -15.16 16.49
CA VAL A 63 3.02 -15.07 15.03
C VAL A 63 1.78 -15.75 14.45
N GLY A 64 1.14 -15.10 13.48
CA GLY A 64 -0.14 -15.51 12.87
C GLY A 64 -1.40 -15.11 13.66
N GLN A 65 -1.27 -14.58 14.88
CA GLN A 65 -2.41 -14.12 15.68
C GLN A 65 -2.72 -12.63 15.42
N SER A 66 -3.95 -12.22 15.75
CA SER A 66 -4.40 -10.81 15.64
C SER A 66 -3.53 -9.84 16.44
N LYS A 67 -3.04 -8.77 15.81
CA LYS A 67 -2.34 -7.68 16.52
C LYS A 67 -3.21 -7.05 17.61
N ALA A 68 -4.45 -6.68 17.28
CA ALA A 68 -5.37 -6.03 18.23
C ALA A 68 -5.64 -6.88 19.48
N LYS A 69 -5.94 -8.18 19.31
CA LYS A 69 -6.26 -9.08 20.44
C LYS A 69 -5.04 -9.34 21.33
N VAL A 70 -3.88 -9.65 20.72
CA VAL A 70 -2.66 -9.92 21.49
C VAL A 70 -2.16 -8.65 22.19
N ALA A 71 -2.29 -7.47 21.58
CA ALA A 71 -1.93 -6.19 22.20
C ALA A 71 -2.75 -5.93 23.47
N ARG A 72 -4.08 -6.14 23.41
CA ARG A 72 -4.95 -6.12 24.59
C ARG A 72 -4.42 -7.06 25.67
N ASP A 73 -4.28 -8.34 25.34
CA ASP A 73 -3.94 -9.37 26.32
C ASP A 73 -2.59 -9.07 27.00
N ALA A 74 -1.64 -8.53 26.23
CA ALA A 74 -0.35 -8.12 26.75
C ALA A 74 -0.45 -6.99 27.78
N VAL A 75 -1.31 -6.00 27.55
CA VAL A 75 -1.50 -4.87 28.46
C VAL A 75 -2.34 -5.25 29.67
N LEU A 76 -3.37 -6.09 29.52
CA LEU A 76 -4.19 -6.57 30.64
C LEU A 76 -3.40 -7.39 31.65
N ARG A 77 -2.29 -8.04 31.26
CA ARG A 77 -1.35 -8.68 32.21
C ARG A 77 -0.71 -7.68 33.18
N VAL A 78 -0.53 -6.43 32.77
CA VAL A 78 0.10 -5.37 33.58
C VAL A 78 -0.96 -4.48 34.24
N ARG A 79 -2.09 -4.25 33.56
CA ARG A 79 -3.20 -3.39 33.99
C ARG A 79 -4.52 -4.17 33.85
N PRO A 80 -4.85 -5.08 34.78
CA PRO A 80 -6.00 -5.98 34.62
C PRO A 80 -7.36 -5.29 34.74
N ASN A 81 -7.43 -4.09 35.33
CA ASN A 81 -8.68 -3.41 35.66
C ASN A 81 -9.14 -2.37 34.62
N ILE A 82 -8.45 -2.26 33.47
CA ILE A 82 -8.88 -1.36 32.38
C ILE A 82 -9.72 -2.12 31.35
N SER A 83 -10.63 -1.42 30.69
CA SER A 83 -11.41 -1.92 29.55
C SER A 83 -10.62 -1.71 28.25
N ILE A 84 -10.38 -2.80 27.54
CA ILE A 84 -9.80 -2.75 26.20
C ILE A 84 -10.63 -3.63 25.26
N THR A 85 -11.24 -3.03 24.24
CA THR A 85 -12.07 -3.71 23.24
C THR A 85 -11.31 -3.84 21.91
N PRO A 86 -10.86 -5.05 21.52
CA PRO A 86 -10.08 -5.24 20.31
C PRO A 86 -10.97 -5.68 19.13
N TYR A 87 -10.76 -5.06 17.98
CA TYR A 87 -11.35 -5.42 16.70
C TYR A 87 -10.23 -5.88 15.77
N HIS A 88 -10.23 -7.17 15.43
CA HIS A 88 -9.47 -7.66 14.27
C HIS A 88 -10.30 -7.33 13.04
N ALA A 89 -10.03 -6.19 12.41
CA ALA A 89 -10.92 -5.65 11.39
C ALA A 89 -10.27 -4.54 10.57
N ASN A 90 -10.74 -4.36 9.35
CA ASN A 90 -10.40 -3.18 8.56
C ASN A 90 -11.30 -2.02 9.03
N VAL A 91 -10.70 -0.87 9.38
CA VAL A 91 -11.44 0.34 9.78
C VAL A 91 -12.43 0.84 8.71
N LYS A 92 -12.26 0.39 7.46
CA LYS A 92 -13.14 0.71 6.33
C LYS A 92 -14.39 -0.17 6.24
N GLU A 93 -14.57 -1.16 7.12
CA GLU A 93 -15.79 -1.98 7.18
C GLU A 93 -17.01 -1.10 7.52
N SER A 94 -18.17 -1.41 6.94
CA SER A 94 -19.42 -0.64 7.06
C SER A 94 -19.85 -0.38 8.51
N ARG A 95 -19.58 -1.33 9.41
CA ARG A 95 -19.89 -1.20 10.85
C ARG A 95 -19.13 -0.09 11.58
N PHE A 96 -17.99 0.38 11.07
CA PHE A 96 -17.23 1.48 11.68
C PHE A 96 -17.64 2.81 11.05
N ASN A 97 -18.93 3.08 11.09
CA ASN A 97 -19.55 4.27 10.51
C ASN A 97 -19.41 5.51 11.41
N VAL A 98 -20.06 6.61 11.00
CA VAL A 98 -20.04 7.87 11.74
C VAL A 98 -20.57 7.72 13.17
N ASP A 99 -21.61 6.91 13.38
CA ASP A 99 -22.22 6.77 14.70
C ASP A 99 -21.34 5.97 15.65
N PHE A 100 -20.63 4.96 15.16
CA PHE A 100 -19.56 4.31 15.93
C PHE A 100 -18.49 5.32 16.36
N PHE A 101 -18.05 6.21 15.45
CA PHE A 101 -17.02 7.21 15.77
C PHE A 101 -17.50 8.23 16.81
N LYS A 102 -18.79 8.62 16.81
CA LYS A 102 -19.38 9.55 17.79
C LYS A 102 -19.33 9.04 19.24
N GLU A 103 -19.13 7.74 19.45
CA GLU A 103 -19.02 7.16 20.79
C GLU A 103 -17.73 7.54 21.52
N PHE A 104 -16.73 8.10 20.82
CA PHE A 104 -15.39 8.35 21.35
C PHE A 104 -15.15 9.85 21.61
N ASP A 105 -14.41 10.15 22.68
CA ASP A 105 -13.99 11.51 23.00
C ASP A 105 -12.80 11.98 22.14
N VAL A 106 -11.98 11.04 21.68
CA VAL A 106 -10.82 11.29 20.81
C VAL A 106 -10.44 10.02 20.04
N VAL A 107 -10.04 10.20 18.78
CA VAL A 107 -9.46 9.14 17.93
C VAL A 107 -7.96 9.36 17.78
N LEU A 108 -7.18 8.29 17.87
CA LEU A 108 -5.71 8.31 17.81
C LEU A 108 -5.21 7.39 16.68
N ASN A 109 -4.55 7.96 15.68
CA ASN A 109 -4.04 7.20 14.54
C ASN A 109 -2.61 6.69 14.78
N GLY A 110 -2.43 5.38 14.61
CA GLY A 110 -1.16 4.66 14.52
C GLY A 110 -1.00 3.91 13.19
N LEU A 111 -1.67 4.39 12.14
CA LEU A 111 -1.73 3.80 10.80
C LEU A 111 -0.46 4.06 9.97
N ASP A 112 -0.21 3.26 8.95
CA ASP A 112 0.96 3.37 8.06
C ASP A 112 0.62 3.62 6.58
N ASN A 113 -0.65 3.58 6.21
CA ASN A 113 -1.11 3.79 4.84
C ASN A 113 -1.98 5.05 4.72
N LEU A 114 -1.83 5.75 3.60
CA LEU A 114 -2.52 7.03 3.34
C LEU A 114 -4.03 6.85 3.23
N ASP A 115 -4.50 5.75 2.63
CA ASP A 115 -5.91 5.52 2.36
C ASP A 115 -6.74 5.40 3.65
N ALA A 116 -6.31 4.55 4.60
CA ALA A 116 -6.96 4.43 5.89
C ALA A 116 -6.89 5.73 6.70
N ARG A 117 -5.77 6.47 6.64
CA ARG A 117 -5.67 7.78 7.31
C ARG A 117 -6.67 8.80 6.77
N ARG A 118 -6.86 8.85 5.43
CA ARG A 118 -7.90 9.69 4.79
C ARG A 118 -9.30 9.27 5.22
N HIS A 119 -9.56 7.97 5.28
CA HIS A 119 -10.85 7.45 5.72
C HIS A 119 -11.17 7.85 7.16
N VAL A 120 -10.25 7.61 8.10
CA VAL A 120 -10.40 7.99 9.51
C VAL A 120 -10.53 9.51 9.68
N ASN A 121 -9.74 10.31 8.95
CA ASN A 121 -9.87 11.77 8.94
C ASN A 121 -11.29 12.21 8.62
N ARG A 122 -11.88 11.63 7.57
CA ARG A 122 -13.24 11.98 7.12
C ARG A 122 -14.31 11.53 8.10
N LEU A 123 -14.17 10.35 8.69
CA LEU A 123 -15.08 9.87 9.73
C LEU A 123 -15.04 10.78 10.97
N CYS A 124 -13.85 11.20 11.41
CA CYS A 124 -13.69 12.13 12.52
C CYS A 124 -14.32 13.51 12.23
N LEU A 125 -14.13 14.05 11.01
CA LEU A 125 -14.79 15.28 10.58
C LEU A 125 -16.32 15.14 10.52
N ALA A 126 -16.84 13.99 10.08
CA ALA A 126 -18.27 13.73 10.01
C ALA A 126 -18.89 13.55 11.40
N ALA A 127 -18.21 12.84 12.29
CA ALA A 127 -18.62 12.58 13.68
C ALA A 127 -18.40 13.79 14.62
N ASP A 128 -17.66 14.80 14.17
CA ASP A 128 -17.19 15.93 14.99
C ASP A 128 -16.35 15.49 16.20
N VAL A 129 -15.54 14.45 16.00
CA VAL A 129 -14.64 13.88 17.02
C VAL A 129 -13.20 14.32 16.71
N PRO A 130 -12.44 14.84 17.70
CA PRO A 130 -11.05 15.22 17.50
C PRO A 130 -10.18 14.01 17.09
N LEU A 131 -9.28 14.23 16.13
CA LEU A 131 -8.32 13.24 15.69
C LEU A 131 -6.90 13.67 16.04
N VAL A 132 -6.13 12.82 16.72
CA VAL A 132 -4.68 12.97 16.86
C VAL A 132 -4.00 12.08 15.83
N GLU A 133 -3.39 12.71 14.83
CA GLU A 133 -2.72 12.05 13.72
C GLU A 133 -1.21 11.99 13.96
N SER A 134 -0.57 10.92 13.50
CA SER A 134 0.86 10.72 13.73
C SER A 134 1.57 9.96 12.61
N GLY A 135 2.89 10.06 12.54
CA GLY A 135 3.68 9.26 11.60
C GLY A 135 5.14 9.19 11.96
N THR A 136 5.81 8.17 11.45
CA THR A 136 7.23 7.91 11.67
C THR A 136 7.90 7.46 10.38
N THR A 137 9.15 7.85 10.17
CA THR A 137 10.02 7.35 9.10
C THR A 137 11.47 7.43 9.60
N GLY A 138 12.06 6.28 9.93
CA GLY A 138 13.38 6.19 10.54
C GLY A 138 13.44 6.93 11.87
N PHE A 139 14.30 7.96 11.95
CA PHE A 139 14.46 8.84 13.10
C PHE A 139 13.52 10.06 13.08
N LEU A 140 12.74 10.23 12.01
CA LEU A 140 11.79 11.32 11.85
C LEU A 140 10.41 10.89 12.31
N GLY A 141 9.64 11.84 12.82
CA GLY A 141 8.21 11.64 13.05
C GLY A 141 7.46 12.93 13.31
N GLN A 142 6.14 12.83 13.42
CA GLN A 142 5.29 13.98 13.68
C GLN A 142 4.01 13.57 14.42
N VAL A 143 3.45 14.52 15.17
CA VAL A 143 2.12 14.44 15.78
C VAL A 143 1.39 15.75 15.52
N THR A 144 0.09 15.68 15.22
CA THR A 144 -0.78 16.84 15.05
C THR A 144 -2.20 16.55 15.49
N VAL A 145 -2.95 17.59 15.87
CA VAL A 145 -4.37 17.51 16.20
C VAL A 145 -5.19 18.07 15.04
N HIS A 146 -6.19 17.30 14.61
CA HIS A 146 -7.19 17.70 13.64
C HIS A 146 -8.53 17.88 14.36
N LEU A 147 -9.00 19.11 14.42
CA LEU A 147 -10.27 19.51 15.02
C LEU A 147 -11.10 20.32 14.03
N LYS A 148 -12.29 19.82 13.70
CA LYS A 148 -13.17 20.39 12.69
C LYS A 148 -13.41 21.89 12.94
N GLY A 149 -13.24 22.68 11.88
CA GLY A 149 -13.45 24.13 11.93
C GLY A 149 -12.41 24.94 12.72
N LYS A 150 -11.47 24.30 13.43
CA LYS A 150 -10.44 24.99 14.21
C LYS A 150 -9.03 24.80 13.65
N THR A 151 -8.68 23.59 13.25
CA THR A 151 -7.38 23.28 12.66
C THR A 151 -7.57 22.67 11.26
N GLU A 152 -6.51 22.65 10.47
CA GLU A 152 -6.52 21.92 9.21
C GLU A 152 -6.86 20.44 9.43
N CYS A 153 -7.55 19.83 8.46
CA CYS A 153 -7.73 18.39 8.44
C CYS A 153 -6.50 17.71 7.80
N TYR A 154 -6.42 16.38 7.89
CA TYR A 154 -5.29 15.63 7.33
C TYR A 154 -5.06 15.91 5.84
N GLU A 155 -6.12 16.17 5.09
CA GLU A 155 -6.14 16.32 3.63
C GLU A 155 -6.06 17.78 3.14
N CYS A 156 -5.90 18.77 4.04
CA CYS A 156 -5.71 20.17 3.66
C CYS A 156 -4.43 20.41 2.86
N GLN A 157 -3.37 19.67 3.20
CA GLN A 157 -2.09 19.73 2.51
C GLN A 157 -1.91 18.49 1.62
N PRO A 158 -1.53 18.66 0.34
CA PRO A 158 -1.29 17.55 -0.55
C PRO A 158 -0.16 16.69 0.02
N LYS A 159 -0.42 15.38 0.13
CA LYS A 159 0.62 14.41 0.49
C LYS A 159 1.40 14.02 -0.76
N PRO A 160 2.71 13.77 -0.68
CA PRO A 160 3.49 13.30 -1.82
C PRO A 160 2.83 12.06 -2.43
N ALA A 161 2.55 12.10 -3.73
CA ALA A 161 2.05 10.92 -4.43
C ALA A 161 3.13 9.82 -4.40
N PRO A 162 2.75 8.54 -4.33
CA PRO A 162 3.68 7.45 -4.58
C PRO A 162 4.40 7.69 -5.92
N LYS A 163 5.71 7.43 -5.98
CA LYS A 163 6.48 7.62 -7.20
C LYS A 163 5.99 6.64 -8.27
N THR A 164 5.30 7.15 -9.29
CA THR A 164 4.96 6.40 -10.50
C THR A 164 6.02 6.63 -11.56
N TYR A 165 6.46 5.57 -12.21
CA TYR A 165 7.43 5.63 -13.30
C TYR A 165 6.71 5.49 -14.65
N PRO A 166 7.09 6.25 -15.69
CA PRO A 166 6.51 6.07 -17.02
C PRO A 166 6.71 4.64 -17.52
N VAL A 167 5.68 4.04 -18.12
CA VAL A 167 5.71 2.66 -18.63
C VAL A 167 6.93 2.43 -19.54
N CYS A 168 7.21 3.35 -20.47
CA CYS A 168 8.37 3.27 -21.38
C CYS A 168 9.73 3.24 -20.65
N THR A 169 9.82 3.82 -19.45
CA THR A 169 11.02 3.75 -18.61
C THR A 169 11.16 2.37 -17.96
N ILE A 170 10.04 1.75 -17.58
CA ILE A 170 10.01 0.42 -16.98
C ILE A 170 10.27 -0.67 -18.03
N THR A 171 9.60 -0.59 -19.18
CA THR A 171 9.63 -1.63 -20.23
C THR A 171 10.86 -1.55 -21.12
N SER A 172 11.30 -0.35 -21.53
CA SER A 172 12.34 -0.20 -22.56
C SER A 172 13.64 0.41 -22.07
N THR A 173 13.59 1.37 -21.13
CA THR A 173 14.78 2.17 -20.78
C THR A 173 15.01 2.40 -19.28
N PRO A 174 15.15 1.33 -18.49
CA PRO A 174 15.45 1.46 -17.06
C PRO A 174 16.84 2.09 -16.86
N SER A 175 16.97 2.89 -15.80
CA SER A 175 18.21 3.60 -15.45
C SER A 175 18.54 3.54 -13.95
N LYS A 176 17.61 3.02 -13.14
CA LYS A 176 17.76 2.83 -11.70
C LYS A 176 17.25 1.44 -11.35
N PHE A 177 17.80 0.85 -10.30
CA PHE A 177 17.42 -0.49 -9.86
C PHE A 177 15.93 -0.61 -9.50
N VAL A 178 15.33 0.45 -8.93
CA VAL A 178 13.88 0.51 -8.69
C VAL A 178 13.04 0.31 -9.96
N HIS A 179 13.52 0.74 -11.13
CA HIS A 179 12.80 0.49 -12.39
C HIS A 179 12.81 -1.02 -12.74
N CYS A 180 13.92 -1.70 -12.46
CA CYS A 180 14.04 -3.15 -12.65
C CYS A 180 13.17 -3.94 -11.68
N ILE A 181 13.06 -3.47 -10.42
CA ILE A 181 12.16 -4.06 -9.42
C ILE A 181 10.69 -3.88 -9.81
N VAL A 182 10.28 -2.67 -10.22
CA VAL A 182 8.92 -2.41 -10.71
C VAL A 182 8.61 -3.29 -11.92
N TRP A 183 9.55 -3.43 -12.86
CA TRP A 183 9.38 -4.34 -14.01
C TRP A 183 9.23 -5.81 -13.57
N ALA A 184 10.07 -6.28 -12.66
CA ALA A 184 10.05 -7.67 -12.21
C ALA A 184 8.77 -8.00 -11.42
N LYS A 185 8.32 -7.06 -10.58
CA LYS A 185 7.16 -7.20 -9.69
C LYS A 185 5.83 -6.99 -10.41
N ASP A 186 5.65 -5.81 -11.02
CA ASP A 186 4.35 -5.38 -11.53
C ASP A 186 4.06 -5.91 -12.93
N LEU A 187 5.10 -6.35 -13.67
CA LEU A 187 4.95 -6.89 -15.00
C LEU A 187 5.26 -8.40 -15.05
N LEU A 188 6.51 -8.80 -14.78
CA LEU A 188 6.92 -10.19 -14.99
C LEU A 188 6.24 -11.17 -14.02
N PHE A 189 6.29 -10.88 -12.72
CA PHE A 189 5.65 -11.73 -11.70
C PHE A 189 4.13 -11.79 -11.91
N ALA A 190 3.49 -10.63 -12.14
CA ALA A 190 2.06 -10.57 -12.44
C ALA A 190 1.67 -11.37 -13.69
N LYS A 191 2.48 -11.34 -14.76
CA LYS A 191 2.24 -12.11 -15.98
C LYS A 191 2.34 -13.62 -15.76
N LEU A 192 3.36 -14.07 -15.00
CA LEU A 192 3.63 -15.49 -14.82
C LEU A 192 2.72 -16.14 -13.77
N PHE A 193 2.38 -15.40 -12.71
CA PHE A 193 1.74 -15.98 -11.52
C PHE A 193 0.39 -15.33 -11.15
N GLY A 194 0.09 -14.13 -11.66
CA GLY A 194 -1.13 -13.39 -11.37
C GLY A 194 -2.31 -13.71 -12.29
N ASP A 195 -3.34 -12.88 -12.23
CA ASP A 195 -4.57 -13.06 -13.03
C ASP A 195 -4.29 -12.88 -14.53
N LYS A 196 -4.55 -13.96 -15.28
CA LYS A 196 -4.33 -14.05 -16.73
C LYS A 196 -5.21 -13.11 -17.54
N ASN A 197 -6.32 -12.63 -16.97
CA ASN A 197 -7.23 -11.71 -17.64
C ASN A 197 -6.78 -10.24 -17.59
N LEU A 198 -5.73 -9.94 -16.81
CA LEU A 198 -5.17 -8.59 -16.74
C LEU A 198 -4.22 -8.37 -17.92
N GLU A 199 -4.54 -7.40 -18.78
CA GLU A 199 -3.60 -6.89 -19.77
C GLU A 199 -2.36 -6.30 -19.07
N ASN A 200 -1.17 -6.58 -19.59
CA ASN A 200 0.06 -6.02 -19.06
C ASN A 200 1.04 -5.59 -20.17
N ASP A 201 1.88 -4.63 -19.82
CA ASP A 201 2.76 -3.93 -20.77
C ASP A 201 3.97 -4.76 -21.24
N LEU A 202 4.07 -6.04 -20.87
CA LEU A 202 5.05 -6.97 -21.45
C LEU A 202 4.67 -7.40 -22.86
N ASN A 203 3.38 -7.30 -23.23
CA ASN A 203 2.89 -7.70 -24.54
C ASN A 203 3.20 -6.67 -25.65
N VAL A 204 3.72 -5.48 -25.31
CA VAL A 204 3.75 -4.27 -26.17
C VAL A 204 4.71 -4.37 -27.37
N HIS A 205 5.58 -5.37 -27.43
CA HIS A 205 6.44 -5.61 -28.58
C HIS A 205 5.94 -6.72 -29.52
N SER A 206 4.73 -7.25 -29.27
CA SER A 206 4.07 -8.25 -30.13
C SER A 206 3.20 -7.60 -31.23
N ASN A 207 3.38 -6.32 -31.54
CA ASN A 207 2.51 -5.56 -32.46
C ASN A 207 2.76 -5.84 -33.96
N ASP A 208 3.50 -6.89 -34.32
CA ASP A 208 3.37 -7.52 -35.63
C ASP A 208 2.12 -8.44 -35.72
N ALA A 209 1.26 -8.46 -34.69
CA ALA A 209 -0.01 -9.19 -34.61
C ALA A 209 -1.14 -8.64 -35.51
N ALA A 210 -0.82 -7.96 -36.61
CA ALA A 210 -1.81 -7.69 -37.67
C ALA A 210 -1.95 -8.87 -38.65
N ASN A 211 -1.09 -9.90 -38.60
CA ASN A 211 -1.18 -11.07 -39.46
C ASN A 211 -0.59 -12.33 -38.82
N SER A 212 -1.35 -13.05 -37.99
CA SER A 212 -1.37 -14.54 -37.94
C SER A 212 -2.12 -15.04 -36.70
N SER A 213 -3.11 -15.91 -36.94
CA SER A 213 -4.01 -16.50 -35.95
C SER A 213 -3.46 -17.78 -35.29
N GLU A 214 -2.13 -17.91 -35.09
CA GLU A 214 -1.50 -19.18 -34.66
C GLU A 214 -0.29 -19.08 -33.68
N HIS A 215 -0.09 -17.98 -32.94
CA HIS A 215 0.99 -17.93 -31.94
C HIS A 215 0.47 -18.03 -30.49
N SER A 216 0.80 -19.15 -29.82
CA SER A 216 0.63 -19.35 -28.38
C SER A 216 1.36 -18.27 -27.58
N ASP A 217 0.76 -17.74 -26.52
CA ASP A 217 1.42 -16.80 -25.61
C ASP A 217 2.71 -17.41 -25.04
N VAL A 218 3.85 -16.74 -25.23
CA VAL A 218 5.17 -17.22 -24.76
C VAL A 218 5.18 -17.37 -23.23
N PHE A 219 4.32 -16.67 -22.50
CA PHE A 219 4.26 -16.78 -21.05
C PHE A 219 3.41 -17.96 -20.58
N GLU A 220 2.68 -18.66 -21.46
CA GLU A 220 1.91 -19.83 -21.07
C GLU A 220 2.78 -21.08 -20.92
N TYR A 221 2.58 -21.77 -19.79
CA TYR A 221 3.15 -23.09 -19.54
C TYR A 221 2.39 -24.14 -20.37
N ARG A 222 3.12 -24.90 -21.18
CA ARG A 222 2.56 -25.94 -22.05
C ARG A 222 2.64 -27.30 -21.35
N LYS A 223 1.57 -28.10 -21.45
CA LYS A 223 1.47 -29.39 -20.72
C LYS A 223 2.47 -30.45 -21.21
N ASP A 224 3.00 -30.27 -22.40
CA ASP A 224 3.99 -31.12 -23.07
C ASP A 224 5.44 -30.64 -22.86
N GLU A 225 5.65 -29.52 -22.16
CA GLU A 225 6.97 -28.93 -21.89
C GLU A 225 7.42 -29.21 -20.44
N ASP A 226 8.69 -29.57 -20.26
CA ASP A 226 9.25 -29.69 -18.92
C ASP A 226 9.40 -28.31 -18.24
N ILE A 227 9.30 -28.26 -16.91
CA ILE A 227 9.34 -27.00 -16.16
C ILE A 227 10.70 -26.30 -16.34
N GLU A 228 11.80 -27.04 -16.48
CA GLU A 228 13.13 -26.47 -16.73
C GLU A 228 13.22 -25.85 -18.14
N GLU A 229 12.65 -26.53 -19.13
CA GLU A 229 12.58 -26.04 -20.50
C GLU A 229 11.73 -24.76 -20.57
N TYR A 230 10.57 -24.77 -19.92
CA TYR A 230 9.71 -23.60 -19.76
C TYR A 230 10.47 -22.44 -19.08
N GLY A 231 11.14 -22.71 -17.96
CA GLY A 231 11.91 -21.70 -17.24
C GLY A 231 13.00 -21.06 -18.10
N ARG A 232 13.76 -21.86 -18.86
CA ARG A 232 14.77 -21.37 -19.81
C ARG A 232 14.16 -20.58 -20.96
N ARG A 233 13.01 -21.03 -21.49
CA ARG A 233 12.27 -20.32 -22.55
C ARG A 233 11.82 -18.94 -22.08
N ILE A 234 11.27 -18.83 -20.88
CA ILE A 234 10.91 -17.54 -20.27
C ILE A 234 12.17 -16.68 -20.08
N TYR A 235 13.23 -17.24 -19.50
CA TYR A 235 14.50 -16.53 -19.27
C TYR A 235 15.04 -15.92 -20.57
N ASP A 236 15.21 -16.74 -21.61
CA ASP A 236 15.78 -16.33 -22.89
C ASP A 236 14.88 -15.33 -23.61
N HIS A 237 13.56 -15.46 -23.48
CA HIS A 237 12.63 -14.50 -24.04
C HIS A 237 12.75 -13.13 -23.37
N VAL A 238 12.68 -13.07 -22.03
CA VAL A 238 12.60 -11.78 -21.31
C VAL A 238 13.95 -11.06 -21.16
N PHE A 239 15.05 -11.80 -21.03
CA PHE A 239 16.40 -11.23 -20.84
C PHE A 239 17.25 -11.27 -22.11
N GLY A 240 16.91 -12.11 -23.08
CA GLY A 240 17.57 -12.18 -24.39
C GLY A 240 16.77 -11.44 -25.46
N HIS A 241 15.73 -12.10 -25.99
CA HIS A 241 14.98 -11.63 -27.16
C HIS A 241 14.38 -10.24 -26.98
N ASN A 242 13.71 -9.97 -25.85
CA ASN A 242 13.11 -8.66 -25.59
C ASN A 242 14.16 -7.53 -25.51
N ILE A 243 15.39 -7.85 -25.09
CA ILE A 243 16.49 -6.89 -25.07
C ILE A 243 17.04 -6.64 -26.48
N GLU A 244 17.10 -7.65 -27.34
CA GLU A 244 17.43 -7.48 -28.76
C GLU A 244 16.41 -6.61 -29.49
N VAL A 245 15.12 -6.86 -29.24
CA VAL A 245 14.05 -6.02 -29.78
C VAL A 245 14.21 -4.58 -29.29
N ALA A 246 14.51 -4.36 -28.02
CA ALA A 246 14.76 -3.02 -27.50
C ALA A 246 15.99 -2.37 -28.17
N LEU A 247 17.04 -3.13 -28.50
CA LEU A 247 18.24 -2.65 -29.20
C LEU A 247 17.97 -2.20 -30.64
N SER A 248 16.96 -2.76 -31.31
CA SER A 248 16.62 -2.41 -32.70
C SER A 248 16.24 -0.93 -32.90
N ASN A 249 15.79 -0.25 -31.83
CA ASN A 249 15.51 1.17 -31.85
C ASN A 249 16.79 2.00 -31.65
N GLU A 250 17.57 2.17 -32.72
CA GLU A 250 18.87 2.85 -32.69
C GLU A 250 18.81 4.28 -32.15
N GLU A 251 17.71 5.01 -32.37
CA GLU A 251 17.54 6.39 -31.89
C GLU A 251 17.54 6.48 -30.37
N THR A 252 16.93 5.50 -29.71
CA THR A 252 16.84 5.43 -28.23
C THR A 252 18.22 5.32 -27.59
N TRP A 253 19.18 4.69 -28.27
CA TRP A 253 20.50 4.36 -27.73
C TRP A 253 21.63 5.29 -28.17
N LYS A 254 21.35 6.35 -28.95
CA LYS A 254 22.39 7.31 -29.39
C LYS A 254 23.16 7.95 -28.22
N ASN A 255 22.45 8.27 -27.14
CA ASN A 255 23.00 8.96 -25.95
C ASN A 255 22.87 8.14 -24.65
N ARG A 256 22.72 6.81 -24.76
CA ARG A 256 22.49 5.91 -23.62
C ARG A 256 23.38 4.68 -23.73
N ASN A 257 23.66 4.03 -22.59
CA ASN A 257 24.34 2.74 -22.61
C ASN A 257 23.42 1.70 -23.27
N LYS A 258 23.94 1.04 -24.31
CA LYS A 258 23.23 -0.04 -25.00
C LYS A 258 23.09 -1.23 -24.06
N PRO A 259 21.88 -1.79 -23.90
CA PRO A 259 21.72 -2.99 -23.09
C PRO A 259 22.37 -4.20 -23.75
N ARG A 260 22.62 -5.24 -22.96
CA ARG A 260 23.17 -6.52 -23.42
C ARG A 260 22.15 -7.63 -23.22
N PRO A 261 21.77 -8.36 -24.28
CA PRO A 261 20.98 -9.58 -24.16
C PRO A 261 21.73 -10.59 -23.29
N ILE A 262 21.01 -11.30 -22.44
CA ILE A 262 21.55 -12.35 -21.58
C ILE A 262 20.75 -13.63 -21.84
N TYR A 263 21.40 -14.64 -22.40
CA TYR A 263 20.81 -15.96 -22.60
C TYR A 263 21.25 -16.94 -21.53
N SER A 264 20.36 -17.87 -21.19
CA SER A 264 20.56 -18.90 -20.17
C SER A 264 21.81 -19.74 -20.44
N LYS A 265 22.04 -20.13 -21.69
CA LYS A 265 23.22 -20.90 -22.14
C LYS A 265 24.57 -20.19 -21.90
N ASP A 266 24.58 -18.86 -21.90
CA ASP A 266 25.81 -18.07 -21.77
C ASP A 266 26.21 -17.91 -20.30
N VAL A 267 25.26 -18.11 -19.38
CA VAL A 267 25.42 -17.87 -17.94
C VAL A 267 25.44 -19.19 -17.15
N LEU A 268 24.74 -20.22 -17.63
CA LEU A 268 24.59 -21.51 -16.98
C LEU A 268 25.24 -22.60 -17.86
N PRO A 269 26.43 -23.13 -17.49
CA PRO A 269 27.06 -24.22 -18.24
C PRO A 269 26.22 -25.51 -18.19
N GLU A 270 26.21 -26.30 -19.27
CA GLU A 270 25.46 -27.57 -19.41
C GLU A 270 25.88 -28.70 -18.43
N LYS A 271 26.90 -28.51 -17.59
CA LYS A 271 27.36 -29.52 -16.62
C LYS A 271 26.97 -29.19 -15.19
N LEU A 272 25.77 -29.60 -14.80
CA LEU A 272 25.45 -29.97 -13.41
C LEU A 272 25.61 -31.48 -13.25
N SER A 273 26.83 -31.98 -13.41
CA SER A 273 27.18 -33.32 -12.93
C SER A 273 27.41 -33.25 -11.42
N GLU A 274 26.46 -33.81 -10.68
CA GLU A 274 26.60 -34.39 -9.34
C GLU A 274 27.40 -33.56 -8.31
N GLN A 275 26.68 -32.73 -7.55
CA GLN A 275 27.03 -32.56 -6.14
C GLN A 275 25.88 -33.11 -5.30
N ASN A 276 26.12 -34.30 -4.75
CA ASN A 276 25.25 -34.97 -3.79
C ASN A 276 24.95 -34.04 -2.61
N GLY A 277 23.79 -33.40 -2.64
CA GLY A 277 23.18 -32.77 -1.49
C GLY A 277 22.62 -33.84 -0.57
N ASN A 278 23.33 -34.09 0.53
CA ASN A 278 22.85 -34.91 1.64
C ASN A 278 21.52 -34.27 2.13
N MET A 279 20.39 -34.94 1.90
CA MET A 279 19.09 -34.53 2.46
C MET A 279 19.13 -34.74 3.98
N GLU A 280 19.64 -33.75 4.72
CA GLU A 280 19.30 -33.63 6.13
C GLU A 280 17.81 -33.25 6.22
N LYS A 281 17.02 -34.19 6.75
CA LYS A 281 15.64 -33.95 7.19
C LYS A 281 15.65 -32.91 8.31
N GLY A 282 15.59 -31.64 7.95
CA GLY A 282 15.39 -30.51 8.86
C GLY A 282 13.97 -29.98 8.76
N CYS A 283 13.28 -29.95 9.90
CA CYS A 283 12.04 -29.24 10.27
C CYS A 283 11.10 -28.75 9.15
N VAL A 284 9.87 -29.27 9.14
CA VAL A 284 8.73 -28.77 8.36
C VAL A 284 8.41 -27.34 8.82
N THR A 285 8.84 -26.35 8.05
CA THR A 285 8.24 -25.01 7.99
C THR A 285 7.71 -24.84 6.58
N ASP A 286 6.46 -24.38 6.43
CA ASP A 286 5.75 -24.28 5.15
C ASP A 286 6.37 -23.27 4.14
N ASP A 287 7.43 -22.56 4.51
CA ASP A 287 8.06 -21.53 3.68
C ASP A 287 9.04 -22.13 2.65
N VAL A 288 8.61 -22.18 1.39
CA VAL A 288 9.42 -22.59 0.25
C VAL A 288 10.43 -21.50 -0.12
N SER A 289 11.72 -21.83 -0.22
CA SER A 289 12.80 -20.87 -0.59
C SER A 289 13.77 -21.47 -1.63
N ALA A 290 13.95 -20.76 -2.74
CA ALA A 290 14.94 -21.06 -3.77
C ALA A 290 16.36 -20.77 -3.28
N MET A 291 16.54 -19.68 -2.54
CA MET A 291 17.82 -19.32 -1.91
C MET A 291 18.35 -20.46 -1.02
N ALA A 292 17.49 -20.98 -0.13
CA ALA A 292 17.83 -22.10 0.75
C ALA A 292 18.10 -23.39 -0.05
N SER A 293 17.28 -23.67 -1.08
CA SER A 293 17.44 -24.85 -1.95
C SER A 293 18.77 -24.85 -2.71
N LEU A 294 19.31 -23.67 -3.04
CA LEU A 294 20.60 -23.49 -3.72
C LEU A 294 21.78 -23.33 -2.76
N GLY A 295 21.57 -23.43 -1.44
CA GLY A 295 22.62 -23.31 -0.44
C GLY A 295 23.14 -21.88 -0.20
N LEU A 296 22.42 -20.87 -0.71
CA LEU A 296 22.71 -19.47 -0.43
C LEU A 296 22.17 -19.12 0.96
N LYS A 297 22.99 -18.49 1.82
CA LYS A 297 22.64 -18.32 3.25
C LYS A 297 22.42 -16.89 3.69
N ASN A 298 23.15 -15.92 3.13
CA ASN A 298 23.10 -14.54 3.60
C ASN A 298 22.29 -13.65 2.64
N PRO A 299 21.13 -13.12 3.05
CA PRO A 299 20.29 -12.27 2.20
C PRO A 299 20.89 -10.87 1.93
N GLN A 300 21.97 -10.51 2.62
CA GLN A 300 22.70 -9.25 2.39
C GLN A 300 23.81 -9.39 1.34
N ASP A 301 24.15 -10.62 0.93
CA ASP A 301 25.12 -10.81 -0.13
C ASP A 301 24.49 -10.43 -1.48
N VAL A 302 25.26 -9.73 -2.31
CA VAL A 302 24.84 -9.40 -3.68
C VAL A 302 25.17 -10.61 -4.56
N TRP A 303 24.11 -11.29 -5.03
CA TRP A 303 24.26 -12.43 -5.93
C TRP A 303 24.90 -12.02 -7.26
N SER A 304 25.82 -12.84 -7.76
CA SER A 304 26.37 -12.73 -9.11
C SER A 304 25.30 -13.00 -10.19
N LEU A 305 25.58 -12.66 -11.45
CA LEU A 305 24.65 -12.94 -12.55
C LEU A 305 24.28 -14.43 -12.63
N GLY A 306 25.26 -15.33 -12.43
CA GLY A 306 25.02 -16.78 -12.42
C GLY A 306 24.20 -17.26 -11.23
N GLU A 307 24.37 -16.66 -10.04
CA GLU A 307 23.52 -16.96 -8.88
C GLU A 307 22.10 -16.45 -9.06
N ASN A 308 21.90 -15.20 -9.53
CA ASN A 308 20.57 -14.70 -9.84
C ASN A 308 19.87 -15.57 -10.89
N SER A 309 20.59 -16.03 -11.92
CA SER A 309 20.01 -16.90 -12.95
C SER A 309 19.54 -18.24 -12.39
N ARG A 310 20.32 -18.84 -11.46
CA ARG A 310 19.92 -20.07 -10.76
C ARG A 310 18.73 -19.84 -9.85
N VAL A 311 18.72 -18.75 -9.07
CA VAL A 311 17.61 -18.41 -8.17
C VAL A 311 16.32 -18.15 -8.97
N PHE A 312 16.40 -17.46 -10.11
CA PHE A 312 15.27 -17.20 -10.98
C PHE A 312 14.60 -18.50 -11.46
N LEU A 313 15.41 -19.43 -12.00
CA LEU A 313 14.91 -20.71 -12.51
C LEU A 313 14.38 -21.59 -11.38
N GLU A 314 15.11 -21.68 -10.26
CA GLU A 314 14.68 -22.50 -9.11
C GLU A 314 13.40 -21.94 -8.47
N ALA A 315 13.27 -20.62 -8.34
CA ALA A 315 12.05 -20.00 -7.81
C ALA A 315 10.85 -20.28 -8.72
N LEU A 316 11.02 -20.12 -10.04
CA LEU A 316 10.00 -20.47 -11.03
C LEU A 316 9.60 -21.94 -10.90
N ARG A 317 10.58 -22.84 -10.84
CA ARG A 317 10.36 -24.28 -10.67
C ARG A 317 9.57 -24.59 -9.39
N LEU A 318 9.93 -23.96 -8.27
CA LEU A 318 9.26 -24.14 -6.98
C LEU A 318 7.82 -23.62 -6.99
N PHE A 319 7.51 -22.53 -7.69
CA PHE A 319 6.12 -22.08 -7.89
C PHE A 319 5.28 -23.15 -8.59
N PHE A 320 5.76 -23.71 -9.69
CA PHE A 320 5.01 -24.73 -10.44
C PHE A 320 4.96 -26.10 -9.73
N LEU A 321 5.97 -26.46 -8.95
CA LEU A 321 5.99 -27.77 -8.25
C LEU A 321 5.27 -27.76 -6.90
N LYS A 322 5.28 -26.63 -6.18
CA LYS A 322 4.76 -26.55 -4.80
C LYS A 322 3.52 -25.68 -4.68
N ARG A 323 3.32 -24.73 -5.59
CA ARG A 323 2.27 -23.68 -5.51
C ARG A 323 1.44 -23.57 -6.79
N GLU A 324 1.36 -24.64 -7.57
CA GLU A 324 0.61 -24.68 -8.85
C GLU A 324 -0.83 -24.17 -8.72
N LYS A 325 -1.51 -24.49 -7.61
CA LYS A 325 -2.90 -24.10 -7.35
C LYS A 325 -3.10 -22.61 -7.11
N GLU A 326 -2.04 -21.89 -6.75
CA GLU A 326 -2.08 -20.45 -6.48
C GLU A 326 -1.85 -19.64 -7.77
N ILE A 327 -1.19 -20.23 -8.77
CA ILE A 327 -0.92 -19.60 -10.07
C ILE A 327 -2.24 -19.20 -10.73
N GLY A 328 -2.32 -17.94 -11.17
CA GLY A 328 -3.54 -17.33 -11.70
C GLY A 328 -4.21 -16.37 -10.70
N ASN A 329 -3.83 -16.42 -9.42
CA ASN A 329 -4.41 -15.56 -8.38
C ASN A 329 -3.35 -14.89 -7.49
N LEU A 330 -2.05 -15.06 -7.79
CA LEU A 330 -0.99 -14.50 -6.97
C LEU A 330 -0.82 -13.00 -7.22
N THR A 331 -0.80 -12.24 -6.13
CA THR A 331 -0.28 -10.88 -6.09
C THR A 331 1.05 -10.89 -5.35
N PHE A 332 1.96 -9.98 -5.71
CA PHE A 332 3.24 -9.92 -5.01
C PHE A 332 3.03 -9.52 -3.55
N ASP A 333 3.55 -10.36 -2.64
CA ASP A 333 3.67 -10.06 -1.23
C ASP A 333 5.16 -9.96 -0.85
N LYS A 334 5.52 -8.90 -0.13
CA LYS A 334 6.89 -8.68 0.37
C LYS A 334 7.26 -9.68 1.46
N ASP A 335 6.29 -10.33 2.09
CA ASP A 335 6.50 -11.29 3.16
C ASP A 335 6.48 -12.75 2.65
N ASP A 336 6.14 -12.95 1.37
CA ASP A 336 6.33 -14.20 0.64
C ASP A 336 7.80 -14.32 0.18
N GLN A 337 8.53 -15.20 0.85
CA GLN A 337 9.96 -15.41 0.62
C GLN A 337 10.28 -15.80 -0.84
N LEU A 338 9.49 -16.71 -1.43
CA LEU A 338 9.71 -17.20 -2.79
C LEU A 338 9.45 -16.10 -3.83
N ALA A 339 8.39 -15.30 -3.62
CA ALA A 339 8.06 -14.18 -4.49
C ALA A 339 9.15 -13.09 -4.46
N VAL A 340 9.67 -12.77 -3.28
CA VAL A 340 10.76 -11.79 -3.13
C VAL A 340 12.06 -12.27 -3.78
N GLU A 341 12.39 -13.56 -3.62
CA GLU A 341 13.56 -14.17 -4.27
C GLU A 341 13.45 -14.12 -5.80
N PHE A 342 12.28 -14.48 -6.36
CA PHE A 342 12.00 -14.39 -7.79
C PHE A 342 12.15 -12.96 -8.32
N VAL A 343 11.49 -11.98 -7.67
CA VAL A 343 11.53 -10.58 -8.08
C VAL A 343 12.93 -10.01 -8.00
N THR A 344 13.69 -10.34 -6.95
CA THR A 344 15.08 -9.92 -6.78
C THR A 344 15.96 -10.45 -7.90
N ALA A 345 15.89 -11.76 -8.15
CA ALA A 345 16.68 -12.41 -9.18
C ALA A 345 16.38 -11.81 -10.56
N ALA A 346 15.10 -11.69 -10.92
CA ALA A 346 14.67 -11.10 -12.18
C ALA A 346 15.13 -9.64 -12.33
N ALA A 347 15.00 -8.83 -11.27
CA ALA A 347 15.43 -7.43 -11.29
C ALA A 347 16.96 -7.29 -11.44
N ASN A 348 17.75 -8.14 -10.80
CA ASN A 348 19.21 -8.16 -10.92
C ASN A 348 19.67 -8.61 -12.31
N ILE A 349 19.07 -9.65 -12.90
CA ILE A 349 19.40 -10.08 -14.27
C ILE A 349 19.12 -8.92 -15.24
N ARG A 350 17.96 -8.29 -15.12
CA ARG A 350 17.62 -7.11 -15.91
C ARG A 350 18.59 -5.95 -15.65
N ALA A 351 18.92 -5.65 -14.40
CA ALA A 351 19.88 -4.60 -14.07
C ALA A 351 21.24 -4.83 -14.74
N SER A 352 21.71 -6.07 -14.75
CA SER A 352 22.92 -6.47 -15.47
C SER A 352 22.85 -6.17 -16.97
N SER A 353 21.71 -6.44 -17.63
CA SER A 353 21.52 -6.11 -19.05
C SER A 353 21.71 -4.62 -19.33
N PHE A 354 21.29 -3.73 -18.43
CA PHE A 354 21.38 -2.27 -18.63
C PHE A 354 22.61 -1.62 -17.96
N GLY A 355 23.53 -2.41 -17.39
CA GLY A 355 24.70 -1.89 -16.67
C GLY A 355 24.36 -1.14 -15.38
N ILE A 356 23.26 -1.51 -14.74
CA ILE A 356 22.80 -0.96 -13.46
C ILE A 356 23.40 -1.81 -12.32
N PRO A 357 23.88 -1.20 -11.21
CA PRO A 357 24.37 -1.94 -10.05
C PRO A 357 23.34 -2.92 -9.49
N LEU A 358 23.81 -4.14 -9.22
CA LEU A 358 23.02 -5.20 -8.58
C LEU A 358 22.82 -4.89 -7.09
N HIS A 359 21.74 -5.40 -6.52
CA HIS A 359 21.41 -5.23 -5.10
C HIS A 359 21.20 -6.60 -4.44
N SER A 360 21.39 -6.64 -3.13
CA SER A 360 21.12 -7.82 -2.31
C SER A 360 19.62 -8.11 -2.21
N LEU A 361 19.28 -9.34 -1.81
CA LEU A 361 17.89 -9.73 -1.52
C LEU A 361 17.24 -8.81 -0.47
N PHE A 362 18.01 -8.42 0.55
CA PHE A 362 17.55 -7.51 1.59
C PHE A 362 17.18 -6.12 1.04
N GLU A 363 18.04 -5.52 0.22
CA GLU A 363 17.79 -4.21 -0.40
C GLU A 363 16.63 -4.26 -1.40
N ALA A 364 16.59 -5.31 -2.22
CA ALA A 364 15.52 -5.53 -3.19
C ALA A 364 14.15 -5.69 -2.51
N LYS A 365 14.06 -6.45 -1.41
CA LYS A 365 12.85 -6.54 -0.58
C LYS A 365 12.41 -5.17 -0.05
N GLY A 366 13.36 -4.36 0.41
CA GLY A 366 13.12 -2.99 0.85
C GLY A 366 12.48 -2.11 -0.21
N ILE A 367 13.02 -2.16 -1.43
CA ILE A 367 12.52 -1.38 -2.57
C ILE A 367 11.17 -1.92 -3.06
N ALA A 368 11.04 -3.24 -3.23
CA ALA A 368 9.84 -3.87 -3.77
C ALA A 368 8.63 -3.70 -2.84
N GLY A 369 8.85 -3.82 -1.53
CA GLY A 369 7.84 -3.65 -0.48
C GLY A 369 7.62 -2.22 -0.03
N ASN A 370 8.30 -1.22 -0.63
CA ASN A 370 8.27 0.18 -0.18
C ASN A 370 8.52 0.32 1.34
N ILE A 371 9.47 -0.44 1.89
CA ILE A 371 9.65 -0.56 3.34
C ILE A 371 10.07 0.79 3.93
N VAL A 372 9.18 1.37 4.74
CA VAL A 372 9.49 2.53 5.57
C VAL A 372 10.28 2.05 6.78
N HIS A 373 11.52 2.53 6.92
CA HIS A 373 12.32 2.26 8.10
C HIS A 373 11.56 2.66 9.36
N ALA A 374 11.51 1.79 10.35
CA ALA A 374 10.80 2.04 11.58
C ALA A 374 11.69 1.68 12.76
N VAL A 375 11.84 2.62 13.68
CA VAL A 375 12.72 2.51 14.86
C VAL A 375 11.84 2.56 16.11
N ALA A 376 12.05 1.61 17.03
CA ALA A 376 11.25 1.49 18.24
C ALA A 376 11.28 2.78 19.10
N THR A 377 12.45 3.42 19.21
CA THR A 377 12.61 4.67 19.96
C THR A 377 11.82 5.83 19.36
N THR A 378 11.81 5.98 18.03
CA THR A 378 10.99 6.99 17.36
C THR A 378 9.49 6.74 17.60
N ASN A 379 9.04 5.48 17.49
CA ASN A 379 7.65 5.12 17.81
C ASN A 379 7.28 5.48 19.25
N ALA A 380 8.16 5.22 20.21
CA ALA A 380 7.93 5.54 21.62
C ALA A 380 7.84 7.05 21.88
N ILE A 381 8.70 7.85 21.25
CA ILE A 381 8.65 9.33 21.31
C ILE A 381 7.30 9.83 20.76
N ILE A 382 6.93 9.38 19.56
CA ILE A 382 5.69 9.79 18.90
C ILE A 382 4.47 9.35 19.70
N ALA A 383 4.42 8.13 20.22
CA ALA A 383 3.34 7.65 21.08
C ALA A 383 3.17 8.49 22.36
N GLY A 384 4.28 8.92 22.98
CA GLY A 384 4.24 9.84 24.11
C GLY A 384 3.63 11.20 23.76
N LEU A 385 4.03 11.76 22.61
CA LEU A 385 3.48 13.02 22.09
C LEU A 385 1.99 12.92 21.76
N ILE A 386 1.53 11.79 21.19
CA ILE A 386 0.10 11.54 20.94
C ILE A 386 -0.70 11.65 22.24
N VAL A 387 -0.25 10.98 23.32
CA VAL A 387 -0.96 11.01 24.60
C VAL A 387 -0.96 12.42 25.22
N ILE A 388 0.12 13.19 25.07
CA ILE A 388 0.17 14.59 25.51
C ILE A 388 -0.89 15.43 24.79
N GLU A 389 -0.99 15.33 23.47
CA GLU A 389 -2.00 16.07 22.71
C GLU A 389 -3.42 15.56 23.00
N ALA A 390 -3.62 14.26 23.16
CA ALA A 390 -4.91 13.68 23.54
C ALA A 390 -5.40 14.22 24.90
N ILE A 391 -4.52 14.35 25.91
CA ILE A 391 -4.88 14.94 27.19
C ILE A 391 -5.33 16.39 27.03
N LYS A 392 -4.63 17.20 26.22
CA LYS A 392 -5.03 18.59 25.93
C LYS A 392 -6.39 18.64 25.25
N VAL A 393 -6.66 17.73 24.33
CA VAL A 393 -7.96 17.59 23.65
C VAL A 393 -9.07 17.32 24.66
N LEU A 394 -8.87 16.37 25.58
CA LEU A 394 -9.86 15.98 26.57
C LEU A 394 -10.22 17.11 27.55
N ILE A 395 -9.24 17.93 27.93
CA ILE A 395 -9.47 19.13 28.76
C ILE A 395 -9.85 20.38 27.93
N LYS A 396 -10.05 20.22 26.61
CA LYS A 396 -10.43 21.28 25.66
C LYS A 396 -9.45 22.47 25.63
N ASP A 397 -8.16 22.22 25.85
CA ASP A 397 -7.10 23.23 25.85
C ASP A 397 -6.58 23.52 24.43
N SER A 398 -7.47 24.03 23.57
CA SER A 398 -7.17 24.21 22.14
C SER A 398 -6.06 25.23 21.84
N ASN A 399 -5.75 26.13 22.77
CA ASN A 399 -4.72 27.15 22.59
C ASN A 399 -3.30 26.57 22.72
N ASN A 400 -3.16 25.41 23.35
CA ASN A 400 -1.88 24.75 23.59
C ASN A 400 -1.68 23.51 22.70
N TYR A 401 -2.55 23.27 21.73
CA TYR A 401 -2.33 22.24 20.72
C TYR A 401 -1.08 22.59 19.91
N ARG A 402 -0.25 21.58 19.61
CA ARG A 402 0.95 21.79 18.79
C ARG A 402 1.07 20.69 17.76
N MET A 403 1.45 21.08 16.55
CA MET A 403 2.03 20.14 15.60
C MET A 403 3.51 19.99 15.96
N THR A 404 3.91 18.81 16.39
CA THR A 404 5.30 18.57 16.84
C THR A 404 6.02 17.66 15.87
N TYR A 405 7.17 18.12 15.36
CA TYR A 405 8.07 17.33 14.54
C TYR A 405 9.21 16.77 15.38
N CYS A 406 9.46 15.47 15.29
CA CYS A 406 10.67 14.82 15.77
C CYS A 406 11.70 14.80 14.63
N LEU A 407 12.84 15.46 14.84
CA LEU A 407 13.92 15.56 13.87
C LEU A 407 15.00 14.51 14.14
N GLU A 408 15.76 14.14 13.11
CA GLU A 408 16.93 13.26 13.26
C GLU A 408 18.11 14.00 13.89
N HIS A 409 18.27 15.28 13.53
CA HIS A 409 19.29 16.15 14.08
C HIS A 409 18.64 17.44 14.61
N PRO A 410 19.13 17.97 15.75
CA PRO A 410 18.56 19.20 16.30
C PRO A 410 18.62 20.36 15.31
N SER A 411 17.50 21.03 15.10
CA SER A 411 17.43 22.31 14.40
C SER A 411 17.12 23.40 15.41
N ARG A 412 17.85 24.52 15.36
CA ARG A 412 17.73 25.61 16.35
C ARG A 412 17.80 25.12 17.81
N LYS A 413 18.67 24.13 18.08
CA LYS A 413 18.85 23.45 19.38
C LYS A 413 17.64 22.65 19.88
N MET A 414 16.64 22.39 19.04
CA MET A 414 15.47 21.57 19.37
C MET A 414 15.44 20.31 18.51
N LEU A 415 15.28 19.16 19.17
CA LEU A 415 15.05 17.87 18.50
C LEU A 415 13.54 17.66 18.25
N LEU A 416 12.72 18.05 19.23
CA LEU A 416 11.27 18.13 19.12
C LEU A 416 10.91 19.58 18.81
N MET A 417 10.40 19.83 17.62
CA MET A 417 10.09 21.15 17.11
C MET A 417 8.57 21.34 17.08
N PRO A 418 7.96 21.95 18.12
CA PRO A 418 6.55 22.30 18.11
C PRO A 418 6.33 23.52 17.20
N VAL A 419 5.26 23.48 16.44
CA VAL A 419 4.73 24.62 15.67
C VAL A 419 3.24 24.75 15.96
N GLU A 420 2.70 25.96 15.75
CA GLU A 420 1.26 26.17 15.84
C GLU A 420 0.54 25.35 14.74
N PRO A 421 -0.58 24.69 15.07
CA PRO A 421 -1.42 24.04 14.06
C PRO A 421 -1.90 25.05 13.03
N TYR A 422 -1.96 24.63 11.77
CA TYR A 422 -2.51 25.46 10.71
C TYR A 422 -4.03 25.55 10.82
N GLU A 423 -4.59 26.69 10.38
CA GLU A 423 -6.04 26.86 10.24
C GLU A 423 -6.61 26.01 9.08
N PRO A 424 -7.91 25.70 9.07
CA PRO A 424 -8.56 25.02 7.95
C PRO A 424 -8.31 25.71 6.61
N ASN A 425 -7.78 24.95 5.64
CA ASN A 425 -7.59 25.47 4.30
C ASN A 425 -8.95 25.66 3.62
N LYS A 426 -9.27 26.91 3.26
CA LYS A 426 -10.53 27.28 2.61
C LYS A 426 -10.73 26.57 1.27
N SER A 427 -9.68 26.18 0.55
CA SER A 427 -9.78 25.43 -0.71
C SER A 427 -9.72 23.91 -0.54
N CYS A 428 -9.71 23.39 0.69
CA CYS A 428 -9.69 21.94 0.92
C CYS A 428 -11.03 21.32 0.51
N TYR A 429 -11.02 20.43 -0.47
CA TYR A 429 -12.21 19.73 -0.96
C TYR A 429 -12.82 18.71 0.03
N VAL A 430 -12.24 18.56 1.22
CA VAL A 430 -12.70 17.62 2.25
C VAL A 430 -13.36 18.34 3.41
N CYS A 431 -12.65 19.29 4.04
CA CYS A 431 -13.14 19.97 5.23
C CYS A 431 -13.70 21.38 4.97
N SER A 432 -13.71 21.83 3.70
CA SER A 432 -14.33 23.10 3.30
C SER A 432 -15.54 22.85 2.39
N GLU A 433 -16.37 23.87 2.21
CA GLU A 433 -17.53 23.84 1.32
C GLU A 433 -17.17 24.14 -0.16
N THR A 434 -15.87 24.03 -0.53
CA THR A 434 -15.43 24.39 -1.88
C THR A 434 -15.83 23.31 -2.90
N PRO A 435 -16.57 23.68 -3.97
CA PRO A 435 -16.89 22.74 -5.04
C PRO A 435 -15.63 22.36 -5.84
N LEU A 436 -15.55 21.11 -6.27
CA LEU A 436 -14.53 20.63 -7.18
C LEU A 436 -15.02 20.71 -8.63
N SER A 437 -14.17 21.21 -9.52
CA SER A 437 -14.42 21.19 -10.97
C SER A 437 -13.64 20.04 -11.62
N LEU A 438 -14.31 19.28 -12.49
CA LEU A 438 -13.69 18.23 -13.30
C LEU A 438 -13.85 18.57 -14.77
N GLU A 439 -12.76 18.56 -15.52
CA GLU A 439 -12.80 18.67 -16.98
C GLU A 439 -12.68 17.27 -17.58
N VAL A 440 -13.61 16.88 -18.44
CA VAL A 440 -13.70 15.53 -18.99
C VAL A 440 -14.35 15.55 -20.38
N ASN A 441 -13.90 14.69 -21.29
CA ASN A 441 -14.55 14.52 -22.57
C ASN A 441 -15.84 13.70 -22.38
N THR A 442 -16.99 14.36 -22.53
CA THR A 442 -18.31 13.78 -22.24
C THR A 442 -18.73 12.68 -23.21
N HIS A 443 -18.16 12.66 -24.42
CA HIS A 443 -18.48 11.68 -25.46
C HIS A 443 -17.67 10.38 -25.35
N ARG A 444 -16.49 10.42 -24.73
CA ARG A 444 -15.61 9.26 -24.61
C ARG A 444 -15.56 8.66 -23.21
N SER A 445 -15.69 9.50 -22.19
CA SER A 445 -15.49 9.06 -20.80
C SER A 445 -16.77 8.44 -20.26
N LYS A 446 -16.66 7.24 -19.68
CA LYS A 446 -17.78 6.55 -19.06
C LYS A 446 -17.96 6.96 -17.60
N LEU A 447 -19.16 6.77 -17.06
CA LEU A 447 -19.41 6.95 -15.62
C LEU A 447 -18.50 6.01 -14.80
N ARG A 448 -18.22 4.79 -15.28
CA ARG A 448 -17.24 3.87 -14.70
C ARG A 448 -15.87 4.52 -14.49
N ASP A 449 -15.33 5.20 -15.51
CA ASP A 449 -14.03 5.86 -15.41
C ASP A 449 -14.01 6.91 -14.31
N PHE A 450 -15.09 7.68 -14.19
CA PHE A 450 -15.22 8.66 -13.12
C PHE A 450 -15.32 8.01 -11.75
N VAL A 451 -16.15 6.97 -11.58
CA VAL A 451 -16.29 6.25 -10.31
C VAL A 451 -14.96 5.63 -9.89
N GLU A 452 -14.32 4.86 -10.76
CA GLU A 452 -13.14 4.07 -10.43
C GLU A 452 -11.89 4.96 -10.34
N LYS A 453 -11.62 5.78 -11.36
CA LYS A 453 -10.35 6.53 -11.47
C LYS A 453 -10.38 7.84 -10.71
N ILE A 454 -11.53 8.50 -10.59
CA ILE A 454 -11.65 9.80 -9.92
C ILE A 454 -12.18 9.64 -8.50
N VAL A 455 -13.39 9.12 -8.34
CA VAL A 455 -14.07 9.08 -7.04
C VAL A 455 -13.39 8.11 -6.06
N LYS A 456 -13.16 6.86 -6.49
CA LYS A 456 -12.49 5.84 -5.67
C LYS A 456 -10.99 6.08 -5.62
N ALA A 457 -10.29 6.11 -6.76
CA ALA A 457 -8.82 6.16 -6.75
C ALA A 457 -8.24 7.54 -6.38
N LYS A 458 -8.71 8.63 -7.00
CA LYS A 458 -8.13 9.98 -6.76
C LYS A 458 -8.67 10.65 -5.51
N LEU A 459 -9.99 10.59 -5.30
CA LEU A 459 -10.67 11.19 -4.15
C LEU A 459 -10.77 10.23 -2.96
N GLY A 460 -10.47 8.93 -3.08
CA GLY A 460 -10.44 8.01 -1.94
C GLY A 460 -11.80 7.77 -1.28
N MET A 461 -12.90 7.82 -2.03
CA MET A 461 -14.24 7.54 -1.49
C MET A 461 -14.55 6.04 -1.53
N ASN A 462 -14.99 5.46 -0.41
CA ASN A 462 -15.31 4.03 -0.32
C ASN A 462 -16.74 3.71 -0.74
N PHE A 463 -17.70 4.47 -0.22
CA PHE A 463 -19.13 4.29 -0.47
C PHE A 463 -19.72 5.54 -1.14
N PRO A 464 -19.40 5.80 -2.42
CA PRO A 464 -19.86 7.01 -3.08
C PRO A 464 -21.33 6.90 -3.49
N LEU A 465 -22.10 7.93 -3.17
CA LEU A 465 -23.41 8.21 -3.74
C LEU A 465 -23.24 9.32 -4.80
N ILE A 466 -23.55 9.02 -6.06
CA ILE A 466 -23.44 9.94 -7.18
C ILE A 466 -24.83 10.30 -7.66
N MET A 467 -25.15 11.59 -7.61
CA MET A 467 -26.44 12.13 -8.00
C MET A 467 -26.31 13.19 -9.08
N GLN A 468 -27.33 13.28 -9.93
CA GLN A 468 -27.56 14.39 -10.83
C GLN A 468 -28.95 14.98 -10.55
N GLY A 469 -28.99 16.19 -9.99
CA GLY A 469 -30.24 16.76 -9.50
C GLY A 469 -30.85 15.85 -8.42
N ALA A 470 -32.05 15.33 -8.67
CA ALA A 470 -32.73 14.39 -7.77
C ALA A 470 -32.46 12.91 -8.13
N SER A 471 -31.83 12.62 -9.27
CA SER A 471 -31.64 11.25 -9.75
C SER A 471 -30.34 10.64 -9.23
N ILE A 472 -30.42 9.45 -8.64
CA ILE A 472 -29.25 8.65 -8.23
C ILE A 472 -28.70 7.92 -9.47
N LEU A 473 -27.45 8.20 -9.80
CA LEU A 473 -26.76 7.58 -10.93
C LEU A 473 -26.02 6.31 -10.52
N TYR A 474 -25.45 6.31 -9.32
CA TYR A 474 -24.64 5.22 -8.78
C TYR A 474 -24.56 5.30 -7.25
N GLU A 475 -24.65 4.16 -6.57
CA GLU A 475 -24.49 4.01 -5.12
C GLU A 475 -23.73 2.71 -4.80
N VAL A 476 -23.09 2.66 -3.64
CA VAL A 476 -22.52 1.43 -3.07
C VAL A 476 -23.11 1.25 -1.67
N GLY A 477 -23.83 0.15 -1.47
CA GLY A 477 -24.42 -0.24 -0.18
C GLY A 477 -24.62 -1.75 -0.11
N GLU A 478 -24.63 -2.29 1.11
CA GLU A 478 -24.82 -3.73 1.37
C GLU A 478 -26.31 -4.14 1.25
N ASP A 479 -27.23 -3.17 1.37
CA ASP A 479 -28.68 -3.38 1.36
C ASP A 479 -29.35 -2.95 0.04
N LEU A 480 -28.60 -2.89 -1.06
CA LEU A 480 -29.15 -2.52 -2.37
C LEU A 480 -29.96 -3.66 -2.98
N GLU A 481 -31.19 -3.36 -3.42
CA GLU A 481 -32.03 -4.29 -4.17
C GLU A 481 -31.37 -4.67 -5.52
N GLU A 482 -31.55 -5.92 -5.96
CA GLU A 482 -30.87 -6.48 -7.15
C GLU A 482 -31.15 -5.68 -8.44
N ASP A 483 -32.37 -5.14 -8.56
CA ASP A 483 -32.78 -4.30 -9.69
C ASP A 483 -32.05 -2.96 -9.71
N MET A 484 -31.84 -2.34 -8.55
CA MET A 484 -31.01 -1.13 -8.42
C MET A 484 -29.56 -1.41 -8.80
N VAL A 485 -29.00 -2.53 -8.37
CA VAL A 485 -27.63 -2.95 -8.75
C VAL A 485 -27.51 -3.10 -10.27
N ALA A 486 -28.51 -3.72 -10.93
CA ALA A 486 -28.54 -3.86 -12.38
C ALA A 486 -28.64 -2.49 -13.09
N ILE A 487 -29.45 -1.56 -12.56
CA ILE A 487 -29.57 -0.19 -13.10
C ILE A 487 -28.23 0.55 -12.99
N TYR A 488 -27.55 0.46 -11.83
CA TYR A 488 -26.25 1.10 -11.63
C TYR A 488 -25.18 0.50 -12.54
N ALA A 489 -25.16 -0.82 -12.71
CA ALA A 489 -24.26 -1.48 -13.66
C ALA A 489 -24.49 -0.98 -15.10
N ALA A 490 -25.75 -0.81 -15.52
CA ALA A 490 -26.07 -0.23 -16.82
C ALA A 490 -25.67 1.25 -16.94
N ASN A 491 -25.79 2.03 -15.87
CA ASN A 491 -25.37 3.43 -15.84
C ASN A 491 -23.85 3.60 -15.95
N LEU A 492 -23.06 2.69 -15.34
CA LEU A 492 -21.60 2.72 -15.40
C LEU A 492 -21.05 2.67 -16.83
N GLU A 493 -21.74 1.98 -17.74
CA GLU A 493 -21.33 1.84 -19.14
C GLU A 493 -21.70 3.03 -20.04
N LYS A 494 -22.55 3.94 -19.56
CA LYS A 494 -22.96 5.13 -20.32
C LYS A 494 -21.86 6.20 -20.25
N VAL A 495 -21.65 6.87 -21.38
CA VAL A 495 -20.79 8.06 -21.47
C VAL A 495 -21.48 9.27 -20.84
N PHE A 496 -20.67 10.22 -20.37
CA PHE A 496 -21.18 11.42 -19.69
C PHE A 496 -22.18 12.23 -20.51
N PHE A 497 -22.13 12.16 -21.84
CA PHE A 497 -23.09 12.75 -22.76
C PHE A 497 -24.56 12.43 -22.39
N PHE A 498 -24.85 11.21 -21.94
CA PHE A 498 -26.22 10.82 -21.54
C PHE A 498 -26.72 11.48 -20.26
N TYR A 499 -25.81 12.10 -19.50
CA TYR A 499 -26.07 12.81 -18.25
C TYR A 499 -25.98 14.33 -18.45
N THR A 500 -25.85 14.85 -19.68
CA THR A 500 -25.76 16.31 -19.91
C THR A 500 -27.13 16.86 -20.33
N SER A 501 -27.91 17.36 -19.38
CA SER A 501 -29.12 18.14 -19.71
C SER A 501 -28.80 19.64 -19.65
N ALA A 502 -28.54 20.22 -20.83
CA ALA A 502 -28.57 21.65 -21.19
C ALA A 502 -27.74 22.67 -20.37
N GLN A 503 -26.53 23.05 -20.85
CA GLN A 503 -26.24 24.42 -21.35
C GLN A 503 -24.78 24.63 -21.80
N LYS A 504 -24.66 25.33 -22.93
CA LYS A 504 -23.49 25.90 -23.64
C LYS A 504 -22.52 24.92 -24.33
N LYS A 505 -22.85 24.66 -25.61
CA LYS A 505 -21.88 24.29 -26.65
C LYS A 505 -20.67 25.22 -26.60
N CYS A 506 -19.49 24.63 -26.44
CA CYS A 506 -18.23 25.21 -26.89
C CYS A 506 -17.61 24.16 -27.83
N ASP A 507 -17.58 24.46 -29.13
CA ASP A 507 -16.94 23.58 -30.10
C ASP A 507 -15.46 23.42 -29.67
N ASP A 508 -15.06 22.16 -29.49
CA ASP A 508 -13.72 21.62 -29.16
C ASP A 508 -13.28 21.39 -27.71
N CYS A 509 -14.07 21.69 -26.66
CA CYS A 509 -13.89 21.11 -25.31
C CYS A 509 -15.14 21.42 -24.47
N ASP A 510 -16.03 20.44 -24.28
CA ASP A 510 -17.18 20.61 -23.38
C ASP A 510 -16.71 20.54 -21.91
N LEU A 511 -16.51 21.72 -21.31
CA LEU A 511 -16.19 21.86 -19.90
C LEU A 511 -17.38 21.37 -19.05
N PHE A 512 -17.29 20.16 -18.50
CA PHE A 512 -18.35 19.60 -17.67
C PHE A 512 -18.24 20.06 -16.21
N LEU A 513 -18.83 21.21 -15.90
CA LEU A 513 -18.95 21.66 -14.51
C LEU A 513 -19.91 20.73 -13.74
N PHE A 514 -19.35 19.83 -12.92
CA PHE A 514 -20.11 19.11 -11.90
C PHE A 514 -20.50 20.12 -10.80
N THR A 515 -21.54 20.93 -11.04
CA THR A 515 -22.18 21.77 -10.01
C THR A 515 -23.16 20.98 -9.14
N GLY A 516 -23.37 19.70 -9.44
CA GLY A 516 -24.02 18.77 -8.53
C GLY A 516 -23.13 18.58 -7.31
N LEU A 517 -23.69 18.80 -6.13
CA LEU A 517 -22.99 18.47 -4.89
C LEU A 517 -22.49 17.02 -4.98
N ILE A 518 -21.19 16.81 -5.18
CA ILE A 518 -20.52 15.68 -4.54
C ILE A 518 -20.51 16.06 -3.05
N ARG A 519 -21.69 16.06 -2.43
CA ARG A 519 -21.77 15.85 -1.01
C ARG A 519 -21.19 14.46 -0.90
N ALA A 520 -19.97 14.35 -0.37
CA ALA A 520 -19.62 13.19 0.41
C ALA A 520 -20.67 13.16 1.54
N ALA A 521 -21.83 12.60 1.24
CA ALA A 521 -22.85 12.31 2.20
C ALA A 521 -22.24 11.20 3.04
N PHE A 522 -21.45 11.60 4.04
CA PHE A 522 -21.35 10.84 5.28
C PHE A 522 -22.70 10.99 5.98
N SER A 523 -23.80 10.61 5.29
CA SER A 523 -25.12 10.63 5.87
C SER A 523 -25.17 9.44 6.80
N SER A 524 -25.23 9.77 8.09
CA SER A 524 -25.98 9.03 9.08
C SER A 524 -27.22 8.38 8.44
N TYR A 525 -27.19 7.06 8.34
CA TYR A 525 -28.38 6.24 8.43
C TYR A 525 -28.25 5.43 9.71
#